data_AF-A0A1V2CEU9-F1
#
_entry.id   AF-A0A1V2CEU9-F1
#
_cell.length_a   1.000
_cell.length_b   1.000
_cell.length_c   1.000
_cell.angle_alpha   90.00
_cell.angle_beta   90.00
_cell.angle_gamma   90.00
#
_symmetry.space_group_name_H-M   'P 1'
#
loop_
_entity.id
_entity.type
_entity.pdbx_description
1 polymer ?
#
loop_
_entity_poly.entity_id
_entity_poly.type
_entity_poly.pdbx_seq_one_letter_code
_entity_poly.pdbx_strand_id
1 'polypeptide(L)'
;MKQFYTLFLLFALHLTFGQANQKQYDYFVQFNGNQLSKKVNLTDILNHPLIAKYKDGPDLAKYAALFQMDQKASIHGNFTDSIPYYQVTIPIKNKEAVKQFLMEQRTINKNTDSVEVPIIQDLGKYLLFSPKNQKKSFAWNDNYLVILEFTKKYKSNILFPETTQDSISIEEPYEETTTDETNATTENDDTEVVEEYAGISNAEYEKAEADFNFLQAEQQNLFIKSLFENGFTPPHSDKINASADISSWLNYSSVMSTLSSTYGALSQFTSYNKFLPVQNSFGNFVKGINLDFYFDNDNARIDEVIEYAEPMAAMVEKMTNRKVNKNIFNYFPDEKPLAYMSYHVNSKAILESFPSLTAELFQNPKLRKEDITIVTDLISTIIDEEATATLFDGDLSMFFYNMKEVEVTTKSYGYDENYEETVTEQKIKKNIPLFSAVFTSTHPTFGDKLIQLGVRKQFLEPKGDYYQILGTEDYGTIFIKKDKDVVIITNTQDYFNTGKGTFSKEAKKALKKNYIFGKFNIAELSNVYANSSEATKAKLDKMKRVAEEFIDVTFESPKKLIDNKLIFEFKLNASKSDKNIILQTLDLAEELTK
;
A
#
# COMPACT_ATOMS: atom_id res chain seq x y z
N MET A 1 -59.74 -14.39 5.09
CA MET A 1 -58.93 -14.33 3.86
C MET A 1 -57.82 -13.27 3.90
N LYS A 2 -58.09 -11.97 4.20
CA LYS A 2 -57.02 -10.94 4.25
C LYS A 2 -55.85 -11.27 5.20
N GLN A 3 -56.11 -11.80 6.39
CA GLN A 3 -55.05 -12.18 7.33
C GLN A 3 -54.20 -13.37 6.86
N PHE A 4 -54.76 -14.29 6.06
CA PHE A 4 -54.00 -15.40 5.46
C PHE A 4 -53.07 -14.90 4.35
N TYR A 5 -53.50 -13.92 3.56
CA TYR A 5 -52.63 -13.25 2.59
C TYR A 5 -51.53 -12.45 3.27
N THR A 6 -51.79 -11.75 4.37
CA THR A 6 -50.75 -11.00 5.11
C THR A 6 -49.71 -11.94 5.74
N LEU A 7 -50.14 -13.07 6.30
CA LEU A 7 -49.24 -14.10 6.83
C LEU A 7 -48.46 -14.81 5.73
N PHE A 8 -49.08 -15.10 4.58
CA PHE A 8 -48.40 -15.69 3.43
C PHE A 8 -47.42 -14.70 2.78
N LEU A 9 -47.69 -13.40 2.79
CA LEU A 9 -46.78 -12.36 2.30
C LEU A 9 -45.61 -12.13 3.25
N LEU A 10 -45.83 -12.18 4.58
CA LEU A 10 -44.76 -12.17 5.58
C LEU A 10 -43.89 -13.45 5.52
N PHE A 11 -44.52 -14.61 5.29
CA PHE A 11 -43.82 -15.89 5.12
C PHE A 11 -43.05 -15.94 3.78
N ALA A 12 -43.61 -15.39 2.70
CA ALA A 12 -42.95 -15.26 1.41
C ALA A 12 -41.80 -14.24 1.47
N LEU A 13 -41.96 -13.13 2.22
CA LEU A 13 -40.87 -12.20 2.51
C LEU A 13 -39.74 -12.91 3.29
N HIS A 14 -40.06 -13.73 4.30
CA HIS A 14 -39.04 -14.51 5.02
C HIS A 14 -38.36 -15.59 4.15
N LEU A 15 -39.04 -16.16 3.15
CA LEU A 15 -38.43 -17.07 2.19
C LEU A 15 -37.56 -16.35 1.14
N THR A 16 -37.88 -15.09 0.79
CA THR A 16 -37.02 -14.28 -0.10
C THR A 16 -35.84 -13.62 0.62
N PHE A 17 -35.90 -13.44 1.94
CA PHE A 17 -34.78 -12.95 2.76
C PHE A 17 -33.91 -14.08 3.34
N GLY A 18 -34.27 -15.35 3.12
CA GLY A 18 -33.51 -16.52 3.56
C GLY A 18 -32.28 -16.88 2.70
N GLN A 19 -32.02 -16.17 1.61
CA GLN A 19 -30.87 -16.40 0.71
C GLN A 19 -30.05 -15.14 0.37
N ALA A 20 -30.32 -14.01 1.04
CA ALA A 20 -29.65 -12.73 0.76
C ALA A 20 -28.99 -12.11 2.00
N ASN A 21 -28.53 -12.93 2.95
CA ASN A 21 -27.34 -12.53 3.70
C ASN A 21 -26.15 -12.70 2.73
N GLN A 22 -25.98 -11.76 1.80
CA GLN A 22 -24.65 -11.51 1.25
C GLN A 22 -23.79 -11.17 2.45
N LYS A 23 -23.09 -12.18 3.00
CA LYS A 23 -22.13 -11.94 4.08
C LYS A 23 -21.18 -10.90 3.53
N GLN A 24 -21.20 -9.70 4.12
CA GLN A 24 -20.25 -8.67 3.78
C GLN A 24 -18.87 -9.22 4.13
N TYR A 25 -18.03 -9.41 3.11
CA TYR A 25 -16.69 -9.90 3.30
C TYR A 25 -15.77 -8.76 3.72
N ASP A 26 -14.92 -8.99 4.72
CA ASP A 26 -13.86 -8.02 5.06
C ASP A 26 -12.79 -7.97 3.97
N TYR A 27 -12.57 -9.07 3.27
CA TYR A 27 -11.77 -9.08 2.05
C TYR A 27 -12.23 -10.19 1.10
N PHE A 28 -12.00 -9.97 -0.18
CA PHE A 28 -12.32 -10.92 -1.24
C PHE A 28 -11.29 -10.79 -2.35
N VAL A 29 -10.82 -11.90 -2.89
CA VAL A 29 -9.95 -11.98 -4.06
C VAL A 29 -10.57 -12.98 -5.01
N GLN A 30 -10.73 -12.60 -6.28
CA GLN A 30 -11.23 -13.45 -7.35
C GLN A 30 -10.19 -13.57 -8.45
N PHE A 31 -9.86 -14.81 -8.81
CA PHE A 31 -9.09 -15.13 -10.01
C PHE A 31 -10.08 -15.50 -11.10
N ASN A 32 -10.17 -14.69 -12.15
CA ASN A 32 -11.08 -14.92 -13.27
C ASN A 32 -10.44 -15.91 -14.26
N GLY A 33 -10.45 -17.19 -13.89
CA GLY A 33 -9.84 -18.27 -14.69
C GLY A 33 -10.34 -18.30 -16.15
N ASN A 34 -11.60 -17.94 -16.38
CA ASN A 34 -12.20 -17.83 -17.72
C ASN A 34 -11.58 -16.74 -18.61
N GLN A 35 -10.86 -15.78 -18.02
CA GLN A 35 -10.04 -14.79 -18.70
C GLN A 35 -8.56 -15.23 -18.74
N LEU A 36 -7.99 -15.56 -17.58
CA LEU A 36 -6.57 -15.91 -17.42
C LEU A 36 -6.15 -17.11 -18.28
N SER A 37 -6.97 -18.17 -18.31
CA SER A 37 -6.66 -19.39 -19.09
C SER A 37 -6.57 -19.16 -20.60
N LYS A 38 -7.16 -18.07 -21.11
CA LYS A 38 -7.05 -17.68 -22.53
C LYS A 38 -5.80 -16.87 -22.82
N LYS A 39 -5.19 -16.29 -21.78
CA LYS A 39 -4.08 -15.36 -21.89
C LYS A 39 -2.74 -16.03 -21.68
N VAL A 40 -2.65 -17.11 -20.93
CA VAL A 40 -1.38 -17.79 -20.63
C VAL A 40 -1.60 -19.29 -20.42
N ASN A 41 -0.64 -20.10 -20.88
CA ASN A 41 -0.64 -21.53 -20.59
C ASN A 41 -0.12 -21.77 -19.18
N LEU A 42 -0.86 -22.56 -18.40
CA LEU A 42 -0.48 -22.91 -17.04
C LEU A 42 0.87 -23.62 -16.96
N THR A 43 1.20 -24.47 -17.94
CA THR A 43 2.49 -25.16 -17.98
C THR A 43 3.65 -24.15 -18.02
N ASP A 44 3.49 -23.03 -18.72
CA ASP A 44 4.52 -21.99 -18.80
C ASP A 44 4.68 -21.26 -17.45
N ILE A 45 3.58 -21.00 -16.74
CA ILE A 45 3.62 -20.41 -15.39
C ILE A 45 4.31 -21.36 -14.40
N LEU A 46 3.91 -22.64 -14.38
CA LEU A 46 4.45 -23.62 -13.43
C LEU A 46 5.93 -23.90 -13.66
N ASN A 47 6.38 -23.84 -14.91
CA ASN A 47 7.78 -24.01 -15.28
C ASN A 47 8.61 -22.72 -15.16
N HIS A 48 7.98 -21.58 -14.91
CA HIS A 48 8.68 -20.31 -14.74
C HIS A 48 9.71 -20.41 -13.59
N PRO A 49 10.96 -19.90 -13.72
CA PRO A 49 11.99 -20.11 -12.71
C PRO A 49 11.61 -19.59 -11.30
N LEU A 50 10.92 -18.44 -11.22
CA LEU A 50 10.32 -17.92 -9.99
C LEU A 50 9.43 -18.94 -9.25
N ILE A 51 8.67 -19.77 -9.97
CA ILE A 51 7.75 -20.75 -9.40
C ILE A 51 8.47 -22.09 -9.21
N ALA A 52 9.29 -22.48 -10.18
CA ALA A 52 10.08 -23.70 -10.16
C ALA A 52 11.15 -23.72 -9.05
N LYS A 53 11.56 -22.59 -8.48
CA LYS A 53 12.47 -22.58 -7.32
C LYS A 53 11.88 -23.23 -6.07
N TYR A 54 10.55 -23.38 -6.00
CA TYR A 54 9.86 -24.10 -4.94
C TYR A 54 9.76 -25.62 -5.20
N LYS A 55 10.68 -26.17 -6.01
CA LYS A 55 10.76 -27.61 -6.37
C LYS A 55 10.95 -28.57 -5.20
N ASP A 56 11.51 -28.10 -4.08
CA ASP A 56 11.57 -28.88 -2.81
C ASP A 56 10.20 -28.91 -2.09
N GLY A 57 9.22 -28.18 -2.62
CA GLY A 57 7.83 -28.16 -2.17
C GLY A 57 6.92 -29.10 -2.97
N PRO A 58 5.59 -29.00 -2.77
CA PRO A 58 4.61 -29.80 -3.48
C PRO A 58 4.73 -29.69 -5.01
N ASP A 59 4.62 -30.81 -5.73
CA ASP A 59 4.59 -30.85 -7.20
C ASP A 59 3.34 -30.15 -7.75
N LEU A 60 3.48 -28.85 -8.06
CA LEU A 60 2.40 -27.97 -8.47
C LEU A 60 1.67 -28.43 -9.72
N ALA A 61 2.33 -29.20 -10.61
CA ALA A 61 1.68 -29.76 -11.80
C ALA A 61 0.61 -30.80 -11.42
N LYS A 62 0.87 -31.60 -10.38
CA LYS A 62 -0.13 -32.54 -9.84
C LYS A 62 -1.31 -31.82 -9.20
N TYR A 63 -1.09 -30.71 -8.50
CA TYR A 63 -2.18 -29.89 -7.96
C TYR A 63 -3.01 -29.26 -9.08
N ALA A 64 -2.35 -28.65 -10.06
CA ALA A 64 -2.99 -28.05 -11.24
C ALA A 64 -3.86 -29.04 -12.02
N ALA A 65 -3.46 -30.32 -12.08
CA ALA A 65 -4.24 -31.36 -12.75
C ALA A 65 -5.64 -31.55 -12.14
N LEU A 66 -5.83 -31.23 -10.85
CA LEU A 66 -7.08 -31.37 -10.13
C LEU A 66 -8.08 -30.24 -10.43
N PHE A 67 -7.59 -29.08 -10.88
CA PHE A 67 -8.36 -27.83 -10.88
C PHE A 67 -8.96 -27.51 -12.26
N GLN A 68 -10.15 -26.91 -12.28
CA GLN A 68 -10.75 -26.32 -13.47
C GLN A 68 -10.30 -24.87 -13.60
N MET A 69 -9.16 -24.67 -14.26
CA MET A 69 -8.43 -23.41 -14.31
C MET A 69 -9.10 -22.33 -15.18
N ASP A 70 -10.08 -22.74 -16.00
CA ASP A 70 -10.94 -21.89 -16.80
C ASP A 70 -12.16 -21.36 -16.01
N GLN A 71 -12.29 -21.73 -14.74
CA GLN A 71 -13.34 -21.25 -13.84
C GLN A 71 -12.81 -20.31 -12.76
N LYS A 72 -13.72 -19.59 -12.11
CA LYS A 72 -13.39 -18.61 -11.08
C LYS A 72 -12.96 -19.31 -9.79
N ALA A 73 -11.79 -18.96 -9.28
CA ALA A 73 -11.36 -19.31 -7.93
C ALA A 73 -11.43 -18.05 -7.04
N SER A 74 -11.62 -18.24 -5.74
CA SER A 74 -11.75 -17.12 -4.81
C SER A 74 -11.07 -17.38 -3.48
N ILE A 75 -10.57 -16.31 -2.87
CA ILE A 75 -10.09 -16.28 -1.48
C ILE A 75 -10.88 -15.19 -0.77
N HIS A 76 -11.50 -15.48 0.36
CA HIS A 76 -12.24 -14.47 1.12
C HIS A 76 -12.24 -14.79 2.60
N GLY A 77 -12.67 -13.83 3.41
CA GLY A 77 -12.87 -14.06 4.83
C GLY A 77 -13.35 -12.84 5.57
N ASN A 78 -13.63 -13.06 6.85
CA ASN A 78 -13.96 -12.02 7.80
C ASN A 78 -13.00 -12.13 8.96
N PHE A 79 -12.32 -11.03 9.29
CA PHE A 79 -11.48 -10.95 10.47
C PHE A 79 -12.17 -10.17 11.60
N THR A 80 -13.30 -9.50 11.31
CA THR A 80 -14.16 -8.82 12.28
C THR A 80 -15.26 -9.71 12.87
N ASP A 81 -15.51 -10.88 12.26
CA ASP A 81 -16.45 -11.87 12.79
C ASP A 81 -15.99 -12.42 14.15
N SER A 82 -16.94 -12.91 14.95
CA SER A 82 -16.67 -13.52 16.27
C SER A 82 -15.67 -14.68 16.21
N ILE A 83 -15.63 -15.36 15.06
CA ILE A 83 -14.64 -16.38 14.71
C ILE A 83 -14.00 -15.94 13.38
N PRO A 84 -12.84 -15.28 13.43
CA PRO A 84 -12.20 -14.80 12.21
C PRO A 84 -11.68 -15.97 11.37
N TYR A 85 -11.83 -15.88 10.06
CA TYR A 85 -11.53 -16.98 9.14
C TYR A 85 -11.00 -16.50 7.79
N TYR A 86 -10.37 -17.44 7.07
CA TYR A 86 -10.25 -17.37 5.63
C TYR A 86 -10.74 -18.66 4.97
N GLN A 87 -11.30 -18.49 3.77
CA GLN A 87 -11.78 -19.57 2.94
C GLN A 87 -11.21 -19.41 1.52
N VAL A 88 -10.64 -20.49 1.01
CA VAL A 88 -10.28 -20.62 -0.41
C VAL A 88 -11.28 -21.54 -1.08
N THR A 89 -11.85 -21.12 -2.20
CA THR A 89 -12.74 -21.95 -3.04
C THR A 89 -12.08 -22.12 -4.41
N ILE A 90 -11.82 -23.38 -4.78
CA ILE A 90 -11.15 -23.75 -6.03
C ILE A 90 -12.07 -24.68 -6.82
N PRO A 91 -12.41 -24.36 -8.08
CA PRO A 91 -13.08 -25.28 -8.98
C PRO A 91 -12.22 -26.51 -9.25
N ILE A 92 -12.81 -27.71 -9.13
CA ILE A 92 -12.11 -28.98 -9.33
C ILE A 92 -12.79 -29.82 -10.41
N LYS A 93 -12.03 -30.74 -11.01
CA LYS A 93 -12.53 -31.61 -12.07
C LYS A 93 -13.36 -32.78 -11.53
N ASN A 94 -12.95 -33.34 -10.40
CA ASN A 94 -13.55 -34.56 -9.84
C ASN A 94 -13.23 -34.72 -8.35
N LYS A 95 -14.26 -35.02 -7.55
CA LYS A 95 -14.20 -35.34 -6.11
C LYS A 95 -13.26 -36.50 -5.77
N GLU A 96 -13.28 -37.57 -6.55
CA GLU A 96 -12.44 -38.76 -6.35
C GLU A 96 -10.97 -38.48 -6.67
N ALA A 97 -10.69 -37.65 -7.68
CA ALA A 97 -9.31 -37.27 -8.00
C ALA A 97 -8.65 -36.51 -6.82
N VAL A 98 -9.39 -35.59 -6.18
CA VAL A 98 -8.91 -34.89 -4.99
C VAL A 98 -8.72 -35.84 -3.80
N LYS A 99 -9.62 -36.80 -3.62
CA LYS A 99 -9.52 -37.82 -2.57
C LYS A 99 -8.25 -38.68 -2.73
N GLN A 100 -8.05 -39.26 -3.91
CA GLN A 100 -6.87 -40.08 -4.23
C GLN A 100 -5.59 -39.27 -4.06
N PHE A 101 -5.59 -38.04 -4.56
CA PHE A 101 -4.45 -37.13 -4.42
C PHE A 101 -4.09 -36.85 -2.96
N LEU A 102 -5.06 -36.53 -2.10
CA LEU A 102 -4.81 -36.29 -0.67
C LEU A 102 -4.33 -37.54 0.06
N MET A 103 -4.83 -38.73 -0.32
CA MET A 103 -4.33 -39.99 0.21
C MET A 103 -2.85 -40.20 -0.18
N GLU A 104 -2.52 -40.09 -1.47
CA GLU A 104 -1.15 -40.26 -1.98
C GLU A 104 -0.14 -39.29 -1.35
N GLN A 105 -0.45 -37.98 -1.32
CA GLN A 105 0.45 -36.95 -0.79
C GLN A 105 0.79 -37.14 0.70
N ARG A 106 -0.12 -37.71 1.48
CA ARG A 106 0.09 -37.93 2.92
C ARG A 106 0.70 -39.30 3.22
N THR A 107 0.49 -40.30 2.36
CA THR A 107 1.22 -41.59 2.44
C THR A 107 2.70 -41.43 2.08
N ILE A 108 3.04 -40.54 1.15
CA ILE A 108 4.43 -40.32 0.69
C ILE A 108 5.28 -39.49 1.67
N ASN A 109 4.65 -38.72 2.57
CA ASN A 109 5.34 -37.70 3.39
C ASN A 109 5.98 -38.20 4.72
N LYS A 110 6.25 -39.49 4.89
CA LYS A 110 6.92 -40.02 6.08
C LYS A 110 7.94 -41.11 5.75
N ASN A 111 9.23 -40.76 5.79
CA ASN A 111 10.33 -41.70 6.07
C ASN A 111 10.35 -42.11 7.56
N THR A 112 9.21 -42.49 8.12
CA THR A 112 9.09 -43.01 9.49
C THR A 112 8.04 -44.11 9.54
N ASP A 113 8.29 -45.16 10.34
CA ASP A 113 7.53 -46.42 10.45
C ASP A 113 6.06 -46.29 10.91
N SER A 114 5.51 -45.07 10.97
CA SER A 114 4.16 -44.77 11.42
C SER A 114 3.37 -44.05 10.32
N VAL A 115 2.81 -44.84 9.40
CA VAL A 115 1.87 -44.36 8.36
C VAL A 115 0.52 -44.06 9.00
N GLU A 116 0.32 -42.83 9.46
CA GLU A 116 -1.03 -42.33 9.76
C GLU A 116 -1.77 -42.10 8.44
N VAL A 117 -2.64 -43.03 8.08
CA VAL A 117 -3.54 -42.89 6.92
C VAL A 117 -4.48 -41.71 7.19
N PRO A 118 -4.62 -40.74 6.26
CA PRO A 118 -5.56 -39.64 6.43
C PRO A 118 -7.00 -40.17 6.52
N ILE A 119 -7.68 -39.87 7.62
CA ILE A 119 -9.10 -40.22 7.79
C ILE A 119 -9.94 -39.19 7.05
N ILE A 120 -10.38 -39.55 5.84
CA ILE A 120 -11.31 -38.75 5.04
C ILE A 120 -12.73 -39.22 5.35
N GLN A 121 -13.58 -38.31 5.84
CA GLN A 121 -14.98 -38.58 6.15
C GLN A 121 -15.83 -38.41 4.90
N ASP A 122 -16.61 -39.44 4.54
CA ASP A 122 -17.62 -39.33 3.49
C ASP A 122 -18.98 -39.01 4.09
N LEU A 123 -19.44 -37.78 3.83
CA LEU A 123 -20.69 -37.23 4.33
C LEU A 123 -21.77 -37.23 3.25
N GLY A 124 -21.57 -38.04 2.18
CA GLY A 124 -22.45 -38.16 1.03
C GLY A 124 -22.32 -36.98 0.09
N LYS A 125 -22.80 -35.80 0.51
CA LYS A 125 -22.80 -34.56 -0.30
C LYS A 125 -21.40 -33.99 -0.55
N TYR A 126 -20.46 -34.28 0.34
CA TYR A 126 -19.07 -33.81 0.27
C TYR A 126 -18.15 -34.76 1.06
N LEU A 127 -16.86 -34.68 0.77
CA LEU A 127 -15.80 -35.29 1.59
C LEU A 127 -15.22 -34.23 2.50
N LEU A 128 -14.81 -34.64 3.69
CA LEU A 128 -14.16 -33.79 4.68
C LEU A 128 -12.86 -34.43 5.15
N PHE A 129 -11.79 -33.64 5.14
CA PHE A 129 -10.52 -33.97 5.75
C PHE A 129 -10.09 -32.84 6.69
N SER A 130 -10.08 -33.15 7.99
CA SER A 130 -9.62 -32.25 9.06
C SER A 130 -8.45 -32.93 9.78
N PRO A 131 -7.19 -32.60 9.42
CA PRO A 131 -6.02 -33.22 10.03
C PRO A 131 -5.95 -32.89 11.52
N LYS A 132 -5.62 -33.89 12.35
CA LYS A 132 -5.41 -33.68 13.80
C LYS A 132 -4.30 -32.63 14.01
N ASN A 133 -4.53 -31.71 14.95
CA ASN A 133 -3.61 -30.62 15.32
C ASN A 133 -3.28 -29.62 14.19
N GLN A 134 -4.03 -29.62 13.07
CA GLN A 134 -3.89 -28.61 12.02
C GLN A 134 -5.06 -27.64 12.03
N LYS A 135 -4.79 -26.37 11.75
CA LYS A 135 -5.78 -25.28 11.75
C LYS A 135 -6.64 -25.23 10.48
N LYS A 136 -6.32 -26.07 9.48
CA LYS A 136 -6.90 -26.07 8.14
C LYS A 136 -7.76 -27.31 7.94
N SER A 137 -8.99 -27.10 7.48
CA SER A 137 -9.90 -28.16 7.08
C SER A 137 -10.14 -28.09 5.57
N PHE A 138 -10.21 -29.26 4.93
CA PHE A 138 -10.40 -29.42 3.50
C PHE A 138 -11.74 -30.10 3.26
N ALA A 139 -12.64 -29.47 2.52
CA ALA A 139 -13.94 -30.03 2.19
C ALA A 139 -14.20 -29.90 0.69
N TRP A 140 -14.70 -30.95 0.05
CA TRP A 140 -14.93 -30.90 -1.39
C TRP A 140 -16.10 -31.75 -1.85
N ASN A 141 -16.79 -31.26 -2.89
CA ASN A 141 -17.83 -32.00 -3.62
C ASN A 141 -17.34 -32.31 -5.04
N ASP A 142 -18.25 -32.56 -5.98
CA ASP A 142 -17.87 -32.88 -7.38
C ASP A 142 -17.27 -31.70 -8.14
N ASN A 143 -17.56 -30.46 -7.71
CA ASN A 143 -17.27 -29.25 -8.47
C ASN A 143 -16.26 -28.32 -7.77
N TYR A 144 -16.19 -28.34 -6.45
CA TYR A 144 -15.39 -27.38 -5.68
C TYR A 144 -14.63 -28.03 -4.53
N LEU A 145 -13.40 -27.58 -4.35
CA LEU A 145 -12.59 -27.74 -3.14
C LEU A 145 -12.65 -26.44 -2.33
N VAL A 146 -12.96 -26.58 -1.04
CA VAL A 146 -12.98 -25.53 -0.04
C VAL A 146 -11.89 -25.81 0.98
N ILE A 147 -11.00 -24.84 1.18
CA ILE A 147 -10.00 -24.85 2.25
C ILE A 147 -10.42 -23.79 3.24
N LEU A 148 -10.67 -24.18 4.49
CA LEU A 148 -11.11 -23.29 5.57
C LEU A 148 -10.08 -23.29 6.69
N GLU A 149 -9.75 -22.11 7.20
CA GLU A 149 -8.98 -21.95 8.43
C GLU A 149 -9.54 -20.81 9.27
N PHE A 150 -9.69 -21.08 10.56
CA PHE A 150 -9.95 -20.06 11.56
C PHE A 150 -8.63 -19.46 12.03
N THR A 151 -8.56 -18.13 12.07
CA THR A 151 -7.32 -17.39 12.34
C THR A 151 -7.14 -17.02 13.81
N LYS A 152 -8.17 -17.26 14.65
CA LYS A 152 -8.10 -17.02 16.09
C LYS A 152 -7.04 -17.93 16.72
N LYS A 153 -6.09 -17.32 17.44
CA LYS A 153 -5.07 -18.04 18.21
C LYS A 153 -5.48 -18.12 19.67
N TYR A 154 -5.07 -19.19 20.36
CA TYR A 154 -5.16 -19.26 21.80
C TYR A 154 -4.33 -18.11 22.38
N LYS A 155 -4.91 -17.35 23.33
CA LYS A 155 -4.21 -16.33 24.10
C LYS A 155 -4.31 -16.75 25.56
N SER A 156 -3.20 -17.04 26.20
CA SER A 156 -3.16 -17.27 27.65
C SER A 156 -3.23 -15.94 28.39
N ASN A 157 -3.94 -15.90 29.52
CA ASN A 157 -4.00 -14.74 30.41
C ASN A 157 -2.72 -14.57 31.26
N ILE A 158 -1.53 -14.81 30.68
CA ILE A 158 -0.27 -14.63 31.41
C ILE A 158 0.02 -13.13 31.44
N LEU A 159 -0.24 -12.52 32.60
CA LEU A 159 0.30 -11.21 32.97
C LEU A 159 1.78 -11.45 33.30
N PHE A 160 2.69 -11.06 32.41
CA PHE A 160 4.09 -10.93 32.81
C PHE A 160 4.15 -9.75 33.79
N PRO A 161 4.67 -9.91 35.02
CA PRO A 161 4.89 -8.76 35.89
C PRO A 161 5.85 -7.79 35.21
N GLU A 162 5.49 -6.51 35.28
CA GLU A 162 6.34 -5.39 34.90
C GLU A 162 7.69 -5.53 35.60
N THR A 163 8.77 -5.76 34.86
CA THR A 163 10.06 -5.24 35.32
C THR A 163 9.96 -3.73 35.21
N THR A 164 9.54 -3.08 36.29
CA THR A 164 9.89 -1.69 36.57
C THR A 164 11.40 -1.65 36.63
N GLN A 165 12.04 -1.48 35.49
CA GLN A 165 13.41 -1.01 35.46
C GLN A 165 13.31 0.44 35.89
N ASP A 166 13.56 0.68 37.18
CA ASP A 166 13.63 2.01 37.74
C ASP A 166 14.39 2.90 36.76
N SER A 167 13.68 3.91 36.28
CA SER A 167 14.21 4.96 35.44
C SER A 167 15.44 5.52 36.13
N ILE A 168 16.60 5.29 35.56
CA ILE A 168 17.79 6.08 35.89
C ILE A 168 17.45 7.48 35.39
N SER A 169 17.06 8.35 36.32
CA SER A 169 16.87 9.77 36.10
C SER A 169 18.19 10.35 35.61
N ILE A 170 18.27 10.66 34.31
CA ILE A 170 19.28 11.57 33.80
C ILE A 170 18.74 12.97 34.12
N GLU A 171 19.20 13.54 35.23
CA GLU A 171 19.02 14.96 35.51
C GLU A 171 19.75 15.78 34.44
N GLU A 172 19.00 16.55 33.65
CA GLU A 172 19.56 17.66 32.90
C GLU A 172 20.10 18.69 33.89
N PRO A 173 21.38 19.10 33.81
CA PRO A 173 21.91 20.12 34.68
C PRO A 173 21.43 21.46 34.14
N TYR A 174 20.71 22.26 34.91
CA TYR A 174 20.80 23.73 34.96
C TYR A 174 19.61 24.27 35.78
N GLU A 175 19.85 24.60 37.05
CA GLU A 175 19.35 25.86 37.61
C GLU A 175 20.19 26.28 38.83
N GLU A 176 20.35 27.59 38.92
CA GLU A 176 21.26 28.31 39.81
C GLU A 176 20.74 28.40 41.25
N THR A 177 21.65 28.13 42.19
CA THR A 177 21.80 28.76 43.52
C THR A 177 20.79 28.56 44.65
N THR A 178 21.39 28.11 45.77
CA THR A 178 21.30 28.59 47.16
C THR A 178 20.43 27.85 48.21
N THR A 179 21.20 27.35 49.20
CA THR A 179 20.99 27.32 50.67
C THR A 179 20.19 26.19 51.34
N ASP A 180 20.97 25.25 51.90
CA ASP A 180 21.06 24.80 53.30
C ASP A 180 19.95 23.98 54.01
N GLU A 181 20.39 22.77 54.41
CA GLU A 181 20.16 21.97 55.64
C GLU A 181 18.71 21.69 56.11
N THR A 182 18.28 20.44 56.31
CA THR A 182 18.69 19.57 57.44
C THR A 182 18.08 18.15 57.36
N ASN A 183 18.78 17.21 58.00
CA ASN A 183 18.55 15.76 58.17
C ASN A 183 17.21 15.35 58.81
N ALA A 184 16.70 14.14 58.45
CA ALA A 184 16.38 13.06 59.41
C ALA A 184 15.93 11.74 58.74
N THR A 185 16.82 10.74 58.83
CA THR A 185 16.64 9.35 59.30
C THR A 185 15.48 8.46 58.79
N THR A 186 15.91 7.39 58.12
CA THR A 186 15.30 6.07 57.88
C THR A 186 14.76 5.35 59.12
N GLU A 187 13.61 4.69 58.96
CA GLU A 187 13.29 3.41 59.63
C GLU A 187 12.54 2.51 58.63
N ASN A 188 13.16 1.37 58.32
CA ASN A 188 12.58 0.27 57.55
C ASN A 188 11.64 -0.54 58.45
N ASP A 189 10.48 -0.91 57.94
CA ASP A 189 9.71 -2.04 58.48
C ASP A 189 9.30 -2.95 57.31
N ASP A 190 10.11 -4.00 57.12
CA ASP A 190 9.88 -5.08 56.18
C ASP A 190 8.72 -5.95 56.70
N THR A 191 7.56 -5.85 56.06
CA THR A 191 6.54 -6.90 56.09
C THR A 191 6.39 -7.49 54.70
N GLU A 192 7.14 -8.57 54.44
CA GLU A 192 6.93 -9.47 53.29
C GLU A 192 5.51 -10.04 53.37
N VAL A 193 4.59 -9.45 52.59
CA VAL A 193 3.40 -10.15 52.14
C VAL A 193 3.81 -10.98 50.94
N VAL A 194 4.12 -12.25 51.18
CA VAL A 194 4.32 -13.24 50.10
C VAL A 194 2.95 -13.49 49.46
N GLU A 195 2.64 -12.76 48.39
CA GLU A 195 1.56 -13.16 47.49
C GLU A 195 1.99 -14.41 46.70
N GLU A 196 1.21 -15.47 46.88
CA GLU A 196 1.38 -16.77 46.24
C GLU A 196 1.10 -16.64 44.73
N TYR A 197 2.17 -16.64 43.92
CA TYR A 197 2.06 -16.69 42.46
C TYR A 197 1.54 -18.07 42.03
N ALA A 198 0.29 -18.14 41.57
CA ALA A 198 -0.26 -19.29 40.89
C ALA A 198 0.37 -19.42 39.48
N GLY A 199 1.55 -20.01 39.40
CA GLY A 199 2.15 -20.44 38.15
C GLY A 199 1.33 -21.59 37.55
N ILE A 200 0.62 -21.32 36.46
CA ILE A 200 0.01 -22.39 35.64
C ILE A 200 1.16 -23.26 35.14
N SER A 201 1.13 -24.56 35.45
CA SER A 201 2.16 -25.48 34.97
C SER A 201 2.12 -25.56 33.43
N ASN A 202 3.27 -25.79 32.77
CA ASN A 202 3.31 -25.97 31.29
C ASN A 202 2.26 -26.99 30.80
N ALA A 203 1.93 -28.01 31.60
CA ALA A 203 0.92 -29.02 31.29
C ALA A 203 -0.52 -28.47 31.26
N GLU A 204 -0.86 -27.50 32.11
CA GLU A 204 -2.19 -26.85 32.11
C GLU A 204 -2.36 -25.91 30.92
N TYR A 205 -1.29 -25.21 30.52
CA TYR A 205 -1.27 -24.42 29.29
C TYR A 205 -1.45 -25.32 28.06
N GLU A 206 -0.67 -26.40 27.95
CA GLU A 206 -0.76 -27.35 26.84
C GLU A 206 -2.16 -27.98 26.74
N LYS A 207 -2.77 -28.30 27.89
CA LYS A 207 -4.14 -28.80 27.95
C LYS A 207 -5.15 -27.75 27.48
N ALA A 208 -5.05 -26.51 27.95
CA ALA A 208 -5.95 -25.44 27.56
C ALA A 208 -5.83 -25.07 26.07
N GLU A 209 -4.61 -25.10 25.52
CA GLU A 209 -4.37 -24.93 24.09
C GLU A 209 -4.98 -26.11 23.29
N ALA A 210 -4.81 -27.35 23.76
CA ALA A 210 -5.40 -28.52 23.14
C ALA A 210 -6.94 -28.48 23.15
N ASP A 211 -7.55 -28.10 24.28
CA ASP A 211 -9.00 -27.93 24.41
C ASP A 211 -9.53 -26.81 23.49
N PHE A 212 -8.81 -25.69 23.40
CA PHE A 212 -9.14 -24.60 22.48
C PHE A 212 -9.05 -25.05 21.01
N ASN A 213 -8.00 -25.78 20.64
CA ASN A 213 -7.82 -26.32 19.29
C ASN A 213 -8.91 -27.36 18.96
N PHE A 214 -9.33 -28.17 19.93
CA PHE A 214 -10.43 -29.11 19.78
C PHE A 214 -11.76 -28.39 19.51
N LEU A 215 -12.10 -27.38 20.34
CA LEU A 215 -13.32 -26.57 20.15
C LEU A 215 -13.32 -25.83 18.81
N GLN A 216 -12.16 -25.28 18.40
CA GLN A 216 -12.04 -24.67 17.07
C GLN A 216 -12.28 -25.68 15.96
N ALA A 217 -11.72 -26.89 16.04
CA ALA A 217 -11.93 -27.94 15.04
C ALA A 217 -13.41 -28.35 14.96
N GLU A 218 -14.12 -28.45 16.09
CA GLU A 218 -15.57 -28.71 16.10
C GLU A 218 -16.35 -27.59 15.41
N GLN A 219 -16.05 -26.32 15.74
CA GLN A 219 -16.68 -25.16 15.10
C GLN A 219 -16.38 -25.09 13.59
N GLN A 220 -15.17 -25.44 13.16
CA GLN A 220 -14.81 -25.53 11.75
C GLN A 220 -15.66 -26.58 11.02
N ASN A 221 -15.82 -27.75 11.63
CA ASN A 221 -16.65 -28.82 11.05
C ASN A 221 -18.12 -28.39 10.93
N LEU A 222 -18.66 -27.69 11.93
CA LEU A 222 -20.01 -27.11 11.88
C LEU A 222 -20.14 -26.04 10.78
N PHE A 223 -19.13 -25.16 10.64
CA PHE A 223 -19.10 -24.16 9.59
C PHE A 223 -19.08 -24.82 8.21
N ILE A 224 -18.19 -25.78 7.97
CA ILE A 224 -18.13 -26.55 6.71
C ILE A 224 -19.44 -27.25 6.44
N LYS A 225 -20.03 -27.90 7.45
CA LYS A 225 -21.34 -28.55 7.31
C LYS A 225 -22.37 -27.55 6.82
N SER A 226 -22.42 -26.34 7.39
CA SER A 226 -23.34 -25.29 6.95
C SER A 226 -23.13 -24.85 5.49
N LEU A 227 -21.90 -24.92 4.96
CA LEU A 227 -21.60 -24.58 3.57
C LEU A 227 -22.14 -25.61 2.57
N PHE A 228 -22.11 -26.90 2.92
CA PHE A 228 -22.40 -28.00 1.98
C PHE A 228 -23.76 -28.67 2.20
N GLU A 229 -24.35 -28.61 3.39
CA GLU A 229 -25.57 -29.36 3.75
C GLU A 229 -26.77 -29.00 2.87
N ASN A 230 -26.86 -27.76 2.38
CA ASN A 230 -27.94 -27.29 1.51
C ASN A 230 -27.52 -27.09 0.04
N GLY A 231 -26.40 -27.68 -0.37
CA GLY A 231 -25.82 -27.48 -1.70
C GLY A 231 -24.87 -26.29 -1.71
N PHE A 232 -23.59 -26.58 -1.98
CA PHE A 232 -22.56 -25.55 -1.99
C PHE A 232 -22.73 -24.61 -3.18
N THR A 233 -22.76 -23.31 -2.90
CA THR A 233 -22.69 -22.24 -3.90
C THR A 233 -21.36 -21.51 -3.73
N PRO A 234 -20.57 -21.33 -4.81
CA PRO A 234 -19.31 -20.61 -4.69
C PRO A 234 -19.57 -19.16 -4.20
N PRO A 235 -18.67 -18.62 -3.38
CA PRO A 235 -18.81 -17.29 -2.82
C PRO A 235 -18.74 -16.23 -3.93
N HIS A 236 -19.45 -15.12 -3.75
CA HIS A 236 -19.50 -14.02 -4.71
C HIS A 236 -19.56 -12.68 -3.99
N SER A 237 -18.90 -11.66 -4.53
CA SER A 237 -18.92 -10.29 -4.05
C SER A 237 -19.24 -9.34 -5.20
N ASP A 238 -20.17 -8.42 -4.97
CA ASP A 238 -20.52 -7.32 -5.89
C ASP A 238 -19.43 -6.23 -5.95
N LYS A 239 -18.50 -6.25 -4.99
CA LYS A 239 -17.33 -5.39 -4.95
C LYS A 239 -16.23 -5.81 -5.93
N ILE A 240 -16.35 -6.99 -6.54
CA ILE A 240 -15.34 -7.53 -7.44
C ILE A 240 -15.63 -7.15 -8.89
N ASN A 241 -14.59 -6.71 -9.59
CA ASN A 241 -14.67 -6.42 -11.00
C ASN A 241 -14.51 -7.70 -11.84
N ALA A 242 -15.61 -8.14 -12.46
CA ALA A 242 -15.62 -9.35 -13.27
C ALA A 242 -14.87 -9.22 -14.62
N SER A 243 -14.51 -8.00 -15.03
CA SER A 243 -13.76 -7.75 -16.27
C SER A 243 -12.24 -7.81 -16.10
N ALA A 244 -11.74 -7.67 -14.86
CA ALA A 244 -10.33 -7.85 -14.54
C ALA A 244 -9.92 -9.33 -14.66
N ASP A 245 -8.62 -9.60 -14.79
CA ASP A 245 -8.11 -10.97 -14.74
C ASP A 245 -8.00 -11.48 -13.30
N ILE A 246 -7.59 -10.59 -12.39
CA ILE A 246 -7.62 -10.79 -10.94
C ILE A 246 -8.22 -9.53 -10.34
N SER A 247 -9.19 -9.67 -9.44
CA SER A 247 -9.77 -8.53 -8.74
C SER A 247 -9.81 -8.83 -7.26
N SER A 248 -9.47 -7.84 -6.46
CA SER A 248 -9.51 -7.93 -5.01
C SER A 248 -10.30 -6.78 -4.42
N TRP A 249 -10.85 -6.99 -3.24
CA TRP A 249 -11.54 -6.00 -2.42
C TRP A 249 -11.07 -6.17 -0.98
N LEU A 250 -10.83 -5.05 -0.33
CA LEU A 250 -10.50 -4.96 1.08
C LEU A 250 -11.40 -3.93 1.75
N ASN A 251 -12.11 -4.34 2.81
CA ASN A 251 -12.82 -3.44 3.69
C ASN A 251 -11.81 -2.69 4.58
N TYR A 252 -11.40 -1.52 4.12
CA TYR A 252 -10.39 -0.70 4.78
C TYR A 252 -10.81 -0.31 6.20
N SER A 253 -12.09 -0.01 6.39
CA SER A 253 -12.65 0.36 7.71
C SER A 253 -12.48 -0.76 8.75
N SER A 254 -12.71 -2.00 8.33
CA SER A 254 -12.49 -3.19 9.16
C SER A 254 -11.00 -3.37 9.48
N VAL A 255 -10.09 -3.23 8.51
CA VAL A 255 -8.65 -3.41 8.76
C VAL A 255 -8.14 -2.37 9.75
N MET A 256 -8.49 -1.10 9.56
CA MET A 256 -8.02 -0.02 10.43
C MET A 256 -8.52 -0.17 11.87
N SER A 257 -9.78 -0.58 12.06
CA SER A 257 -10.33 -0.86 13.41
C SER A 257 -9.68 -2.07 14.09
N THR A 258 -9.24 -3.06 13.31
CA THR A 258 -8.53 -4.24 13.83
C THR A 258 -7.06 -3.92 14.17
N LEU A 259 -6.39 -3.14 13.33
CA LEU A 259 -5.01 -2.66 13.59
C LEU A 259 -4.97 -1.71 14.79
N SER A 260 -5.94 -0.79 14.92
CA SER A 260 -6.01 0.14 16.04
C SER A 260 -6.21 -0.57 17.38
N SER A 261 -7.03 -1.63 17.43
CA SER A 261 -7.22 -2.44 18.65
C SER A 261 -5.97 -3.24 19.02
N THR A 262 -5.20 -3.71 18.03
CA THR A 262 -3.93 -4.42 18.24
C THR A 262 -2.81 -3.47 18.67
N TYR A 263 -2.76 -2.27 18.08
CA TYR A 263 -1.81 -1.22 18.44
C TYR A 263 -2.13 -0.60 19.81
N GLY A 264 -3.42 -0.51 20.19
CA GLY A 264 -3.84 -0.12 21.53
C GLY A 264 -3.27 -1.02 22.63
N ALA A 265 -3.15 -2.32 22.38
CA ALA A 265 -2.49 -3.27 23.29
C ALA A 265 -0.96 -3.10 23.32
N LEU A 266 -0.33 -2.71 22.20
CA LEU A 266 1.11 -2.43 22.14
C LEU A 266 1.48 -1.04 22.67
N SER A 267 0.50 -0.13 22.75
CA SER A 267 0.71 1.26 23.17
C SER A 267 1.14 1.42 24.63
N GLN A 268 1.10 0.34 25.38
CA GLN A 268 1.57 0.20 26.76
C GLN A 268 3.11 0.16 26.86
N PHE A 269 3.81 -0.11 25.75
CA PHE A 269 5.25 -0.43 25.74
C PHE A 269 6.13 0.60 25.01
N THR A 270 5.59 1.73 24.55
CA THR A 270 6.39 2.71 23.76
C THR A 270 6.07 4.17 24.10
N SER A 271 7.10 4.92 24.50
CA SER A 271 7.03 6.34 24.91
C SER A 271 6.71 7.33 23.77
N TYR A 272 6.74 6.88 22.52
CA TYR A 272 6.50 7.71 21.32
C TYR A 272 5.01 7.83 20.92
N ASN A 273 4.09 7.32 21.74
CA ASN A 273 2.64 7.29 21.47
C ASN A 273 1.89 8.64 21.51
N LYS A 274 2.56 9.77 21.73
CA LYS A 274 1.89 11.07 21.74
C LYS A 274 1.62 11.66 20.35
N PHE A 275 2.23 11.13 19.29
CA PHE A 275 2.27 11.84 17.99
C PHE A 275 1.70 11.07 16.79
N LEU A 276 1.31 9.80 16.94
CA LEU A 276 0.67 9.03 15.87
C LEU A 276 -0.81 8.78 16.20
N PRO A 277 -1.76 9.32 15.42
CA PRO A 277 -3.18 9.12 15.70
C PRO A 277 -3.56 7.65 15.46
N VAL A 278 -3.73 6.92 16.57
CA VAL A 278 -4.41 5.62 16.61
C VAL A 278 -5.90 5.89 16.45
N GLN A 279 -6.38 6.11 15.23
CA GLN A 279 -7.77 6.51 15.03
C GLN A 279 -8.55 5.61 14.06
N ASN A 280 -9.71 5.19 14.57
CA ASN A 280 -10.76 4.52 13.81
C ASN A 280 -11.43 5.44 12.76
N SER A 281 -11.17 6.75 12.79
CA SER A 281 -11.84 7.76 11.94
C SER A 281 -11.48 7.66 10.46
N PHE A 282 -10.25 7.24 10.11
CA PHE A 282 -9.88 7.00 8.70
C PHE A 282 -10.73 5.91 8.04
N GLY A 283 -11.19 4.93 8.83
CA GLY A 283 -12.12 3.90 8.37
C GLY A 283 -13.51 4.44 8.01
N ASN A 284 -13.91 5.61 8.52
CA ASN A 284 -15.18 6.25 8.18
C ASN A 284 -15.12 6.95 6.81
N PHE A 285 -13.92 7.26 6.32
CA PHE A 285 -13.70 7.96 5.06
C PHE A 285 -13.55 7.03 3.86
N VAL A 286 -12.73 6.00 4.02
CA VAL A 286 -12.47 4.99 3.00
C VAL A 286 -13.23 3.74 3.37
N LYS A 287 -14.25 3.40 2.58
CA LYS A 287 -15.05 2.17 2.75
C LYS A 287 -14.21 0.95 2.40
N GLY A 288 -13.46 1.03 1.32
CA GLY A 288 -12.55 -0.03 0.93
C GLY A 288 -11.75 0.28 -0.30
N ILE A 289 -10.84 -0.66 -0.61
CA ILE A 289 -9.86 -0.55 -1.68
C ILE A 289 -9.99 -1.80 -2.55
N ASN A 290 -10.14 -1.61 -3.85
CA ASN A 290 -9.96 -2.68 -4.83
C ASN A 290 -8.58 -2.59 -5.48
N LEU A 291 -8.02 -3.75 -5.81
CA LEU A 291 -6.91 -3.87 -6.76
C LEU A 291 -7.35 -4.79 -7.89
N ASP A 292 -7.47 -4.23 -9.09
CA ASP A 292 -7.87 -4.94 -10.31
C ASP A 292 -6.68 -5.07 -11.26
N PHE A 293 -6.28 -6.30 -11.57
CA PHE A 293 -5.17 -6.62 -12.46
C PHE A 293 -5.69 -6.98 -13.85
N TYR A 294 -5.06 -6.42 -14.87
CA TYR A 294 -5.31 -6.69 -16.27
C TYR A 294 -4.00 -7.02 -16.97
N PHE A 295 -4.00 -8.12 -17.71
CA PHE A 295 -2.91 -8.58 -18.54
C PHE A 295 -3.36 -8.51 -19.99
N ASP A 296 -3.04 -7.42 -20.66
CA ASP A 296 -3.32 -7.22 -22.08
C ASP A 296 -2.16 -7.75 -22.93
N ASN A 297 -2.29 -7.70 -24.26
CA ASN A 297 -1.26 -8.25 -25.13
C ASN A 297 0.07 -7.49 -25.05
N ASP A 298 0.02 -6.18 -24.81
CA ASP A 298 1.16 -5.27 -24.86
C ASP A 298 1.45 -4.56 -23.52
N ASN A 299 0.63 -4.78 -22.50
CA ASN A 299 0.80 -4.14 -21.20
C ASN A 299 0.19 -4.95 -20.05
N ALA A 300 0.77 -4.78 -18.87
CA ALA A 300 0.15 -5.18 -17.61
C ALA A 300 -0.32 -3.92 -16.89
N ARG A 301 -1.57 -3.93 -16.41
CA ARG A 301 -2.19 -2.80 -15.75
C ARG A 301 -2.78 -3.21 -14.40
N ILE A 302 -2.63 -2.32 -13.41
CA ILE A 302 -3.26 -2.41 -12.10
C ILE A 302 -4.10 -1.15 -11.91
N ASP A 303 -5.39 -1.33 -11.64
CA ASP A 303 -6.26 -0.26 -11.19
C ASP A 303 -6.44 -0.38 -9.67
N GLU A 304 -5.93 0.58 -8.92
CA GLU A 304 -6.27 0.77 -7.51
C GLU A 304 -7.52 1.65 -7.42
N VAL A 305 -8.60 1.10 -6.87
CA VAL A 305 -9.89 1.80 -6.77
C VAL A 305 -10.23 2.03 -5.31
N ILE A 306 -10.21 3.29 -4.89
CA ILE A 306 -10.53 3.70 -3.52
C ILE A 306 -12.00 4.11 -3.48
N GLU A 307 -12.82 3.35 -2.74
CA GLU A 307 -14.23 3.67 -2.49
C GLU A 307 -14.35 4.56 -1.26
N TYR A 308 -14.80 5.80 -1.45
CA TYR A 308 -15.02 6.75 -0.37
C TYR A 308 -16.47 6.71 0.16
N ALA A 309 -16.65 7.11 1.41
CA ALA A 309 -17.95 7.56 1.89
C ALA A 309 -18.38 8.83 1.15
N GLU A 310 -19.69 9.02 0.95
CA GLU A 310 -20.24 10.09 0.11
C GLU A 310 -19.74 11.51 0.48
N PRO A 311 -19.65 11.91 1.77
CA PRO A 311 -19.11 13.22 2.13
C PRO A 311 -17.64 13.39 1.72
N MET A 312 -16.83 12.34 1.90
CA MET A 312 -15.43 12.33 1.50
C MET A 312 -15.29 12.31 -0.02
N ALA A 313 -16.12 11.55 -0.73
CA ALA A 313 -16.12 11.52 -2.19
C ALA A 313 -16.38 12.92 -2.77
N ALA A 314 -17.36 13.64 -2.24
CA ALA A 314 -17.66 15.01 -2.65
C ALA A 314 -16.49 15.97 -2.40
N MET A 315 -15.76 15.77 -1.30
CA MET A 315 -14.57 16.53 -0.96
C MET A 315 -13.40 16.25 -1.92
N VAL A 316 -13.07 14.96 -2.12
CA VAL A 316 -12.01 14.51 -3.03
C VAL A 316 -12.32 14.93 -4.48
N GLU A 317 -13.59 14.91 -4.90
CA GLU A 317 -13.97 15.40 -6.23
C GLU A 317 -13.70 16.90 -6.41
N LYS A 318 -13.97 17.73 -5.39
CA LYS A 318 -13.62 19.16 -5.44
C LYS A 318 -12.11 19.38 -5.51
N MET A 319 -11.32 18.54 -4.84
CA MET A 319 -9.85 18.61 -4.86
C MET A 319 -9.28 18.18 -6.22
N THR A 320 -9.79 17.12 -6.82
CA THR A 320 -9.21 16.51 -8.04
C THR A 320 -9.75 17.12 -9.34
N ASN A 321 -10.96 17.70 -9.34
CA ASN A 321 -11.59 18.27 -10.53
C ASN A 321 -11.10 19.69 -10.87
N ARG A 322 -9.78 19.91 -10.81
CA ARG A 322 -9.17 21.20 -11.15
C ARG A 322 -8.94 21.34 -12.66
N LYS A 323 -9.20 22.55 -13.17
CA LYS A 323 -8.76 22.97 -14.50
C LYS A 323 -7.31 23.48 -14.42
N VAL A 324 -6.41 22.83 -15.14
CA VAL A 324 -4.98 23.18 -15.19
C VAL A 324 -4.79 24.61 -15.70
N ASN A 325 -3.94 25.39 -15.05
CA ASN A 325 -3.52 26.70 -15.57
C ASN A 325 -2.77 26.51 -16.91
N LYS A 326 -3.29 27.11 -17.98
CA LYS A 326 -2.73 26.92 -19.34
C LYS A 326 -1.31 27.47 -19.49
N ASN A 327 -0.90 28.42 -18.65
CA ASN A 327 0.42 29.04 -18.71
C ASN A 327 1.53 28.04 -18.37
N ILE A 328 1.24 27.01 -17.57
CA ILE A 328 2.24 25.99 -17.19
C ILE A 328 2.81 25.26 -18.40
N PHE A 329 1.99 25.06 -19.43
CA PHE A 329 2.38 24.32 -20.63
C PHE A 329 3.39 25.06 -21.52
N ASN A 330 3.62 26.36 -21.28
CA ASN A 330 4.64 27.14 -21.98
C ASN A 330 6.06 26.79 -21.52
N TYR A 331 6.20 25.97 -20.47
CA TYR A 331 7.48 25.49 -19.95
C TYR A 331 7.56 23.96 -19.98
N PHE A 332 6.67 23.31 -20.73
CA PHE A 332 6.81 21.89 -21.02
C PHE A 332 7.84 21.71 -22.13
N PRO A 333 8.68 20.66 -22.06
CA PRO A 333 9.65 20.41 -23.10
C PRO A 333 9.00 20.12 -24.44
N ASP A 334 9.74 20.38 -25.52
CA ASP A 334 9.25 20.06 -26.86
C ASP A 334 9.27 18.55 -27.12
N GLU A 335 10.34 17.90 -26.69
CA GLU A 335 10.55 16.45 -26.77
C GLU A 335 10.13 15.75 -25.49
N LYS A 336 10.01 14.42 -25.56
CA LYS A 336 9.62 13.60 -24.42
C LYS A 336 10.77 13.56 -23.41
N PRO A 337 10.54 13.93 -22.14
CA PRO A 337 11.52 13.73 -21.07
C PRO A 337 11.64 12.23 -20.75
N LEU A 338 12.75 11.82 -20.15
CA LEU A 338 12.97 10.45 -19.66
C LEU A 338 11.95 10.06 -18.60
N ALA A 339 11.59 11.03 -17.74
CA ALA A 339 10.48 10.89 -16.81
C ALA A 339 9.71 12.20 -16.67
N TYR A 340 8.41 12.04 -16.46
CA TYR A 340 7.48 13.14 -16.28
C TYR A 340 6.43 12.75 -15.25
N MET A 341 6.14 13.67 -14.34
CA MET A 341 4.99 13.57 -13.44
C MET A 341 4.30 14.93 -13.37
N SER A 342 2.98 14.93 -13.40
CA SER A 342 2.21 16.14 -13.18
C SER A 342 0.97 15.85 -12.36
N TYR A 343 0.70 16.72 -11.40
CA TYR A 343 -0.52 16.70 -10.62
C TYR A 343 -1.18 18.08 -10.60
N HIS A 344 -2.51 18.08 -10.56
CA HIS A 344 -3.34 19.28 -10.62
C HIS A 344 -4.47 19.16 -9.63
N VAL A 345 -4.24 19.67 -8.42
CA VAL A 345 -5.21 19.64 -7.32
C VAL A 345 -5.69 21.05 -7.02
N ASN A 346 -6.91 21.20 -6.54
CA ASN A 346 -7.45 22.48 -6.11
C ASN A 346 -6.98 22.78 -4.67
N SER A 347 -5.91 23.58 -4.54
CA SER A 347 -5.37 23.97 -3.23
C SER A 347 -6.40 24.66 -2.34
N LYS A 348 -7.31 25.47 -2.91
CA LYS A 348 -8.40 26.10 -2.15
C LYS A 348 -9.31 25.04 -1.55
N ALA A 349 -9.76 24.06 -2.36
CA ALA A 349 -10.58 22.97 -1.86
C ALA A 349 -9.85 22.12 -0.80
N ILE A 350 -8.53 21.93 -0.93
CA ILE A 350 -7.73 21.25 0.10
C ILE A 350 -7.74 22.03 1.42
N LEU A 351 -7.46 23.34 1.36
CA LEU A 351 -7.44 24.20 2.55
C LEU A 351 -8.83 24.30 3.21
N GLU A 352 -9.89 24.48 2.42
CA GLU A 352 -11.29 24.49 2.92
C GLU A 352 -11.68 23.17 3.59
N SER A 353 -11.09 22.07 3.14
CA SER A 353 -11.35 20.73 3.68
C SER A 353 -10.51 20.41 4.91
N PHE A 354 -9.40 21.12 5.10
CA PHE A 354 -8.44 20.85 6.16
C PHE A 354 -9.10 20.86 7.55
N PRO A 355 -9.93 21.86 7.94
CA PRO A 355 -10.66 21.84 9.21
C PRO A 355 -11.48 20.58 9.45
N SER A 356 -12.25 20.13 8.46
CA SER A 356 -13.08 18.93 8.58
C SER A 356 -12.24 17.66 8.69
N LEU A 357 -11.16 17.57 7.91
CA LEU A 357 -10.24 16.45 7.98
C LEU A 357 -9.53 16.41 9.33
N THR A 358 -9.00 17.53 9.81
CA THR A 358 -8.31 17.58 11.11
C THR A 358 -9.28 17.34 12.27
N ALA A 359 -10.47 17.95 12.28
CA ALA A 359 -11.44 17.75 13.34
C ALA A 359 -11.80 16.27 13.51
N GLU A 360 -11.93 15.52 12.42
CA GLU A 360 -12.18 14.08 12.44
C GLU A 360 -10.94 13.24 12.75
N LEU A 361 -9.75 13.66 12.29
CA LEU A 361 -8.44 13.05 12.59
C LEU A 361 -7.91 13.36 13.99
N PHE A 362 -8.53 14.27 14.73
CA PHE A 362 -8.16 14.62 16.09
C PHE A 362 -9.26 14.35 17.11
N GLN A 363 -10.32 13.59 16.78
CA GLN A 363 -11.32 13.11 17.75
C GLN A 363 -10.72 12.10 18.75
N ASN A 364 -9.75 12.53 19.54
CA ASN A 364 -9.18 11.80 20.66
C ASN A 364 -10.03 12.11 21.90
N PRO A 365 -10.57 11.12 22.64
CA PRO A 365 -11.29 11.38 23.88
C PRO A 365 -10.44 12.07 24.97
N LYS A 366 -9.10 12.10 24.83
CA LYS A 366 -8.18 12.86 25.71
C LYS A 366 -7.98 14.32 25.29
N LEU A 367 -8.34 14.71 24.07
CA LEU A 367 -8.33 16.10 23.61
C LEU A 367 -9.76 16.63 23.72
N ARG A 368 -9.97 17.73 24.46
CA ARG A 368 -11.32 18.30 24.58
C ARG A 368 -11.73 18.86 23.21
N LYS A 369 -12.99 18.65 22.81
CA LYS A 369 -13.55 19.21 21.57
C LYS A 369 -13.33 20.73 21.47
N GLU A 370 -13.35 21.41 22.61
CA GLU A 370 -13.08 22.84 22.75
C GLU A 370 -11.66 23.21 22.27
N ASP A 371 -10.63 22.44 22.63
CA ASP A 371 -9.24 22.74 22.26
C ASP A 371 -8.98 22.57 20.75
N ILE A 372 -9.58 21.54 20.14
CA ILE A 372 -9.47 21.29 18.69
C ILE A 372 -10.25 22.35 17.91
N THR A 373 -11.43 22.75 18.40
CA THR A 373 -12.22 23.81 17.79
C THR A 373 -11.47 25.13 17.86
N ILE A 374 -10.85 25.48 18.99
CA ILE A 374 -10.03 26.70 19.12
C ILE A 374 -8.83 26.70 18.19
N VAL A 375 -8.07 25.60 18.09
CA VAL A 375 -6.90 25.52 17.19
C VAL A 375 -7.32 25.56 15.73
N THR A 376 -8.41 24.88 15.37
CA THR A 376 -8.92 24.86 13.99
C THR A 376 -9.50 26.20 13.60
N ASP A 377 -10.30 26.82 14.48
CA ASP A 377 -10.83 28.18 14.31
C ASP A 377 -9.70 29.20 14.22
N LEU A 378 -8.63 29.06 15.01
CA LEU A 378 -7.46 29.94 14.94
C LEU A 378 -6.74 29.80 13.60
N ILE A 379 -6.55 28.56 13.11
CA ILE A 379 -5.94 28.29 11.81
C ILE A 379 -6.82 28.86 10.68
N SER A 380 -8.13 28.61 10.67
CA SER A 380 -9.05 29.15 9.64
C SER A 380 -9.29 30.65 9.76
N THR A 381 -9.12 31.25 10.95
CA THR A 381 -9.27 32.70 11.15
C THR A 381 -8.00 33.47 10.71
N ILE A 382 -6.82 32.86 10.87
CA ILE A 382 -5.54 33.48 10.49
C ILE A 382 -5.22 33.25 9.01
N ILE A 383 -5.57 32.08 8.47
CA ILE A 383 -5.27 31.70 7.09
C ILE A 383 -6.45 32.08 6.21
N ASP A 384 -6.31 33.16 5.43
CA ASP A 384 -7.18 33.40 4.29
C ASP A 384 -6.92 32.27 3.26
N GLU A 385 -7.80 31.27 3.18
CA GLU A 385 -7.61 30.11 2.30
C GLU A 385 -7.57 30.51 0.82
N GLU A 386 -8.26 31.58 0.44
CA GLU A 386 -8.24 32.09 -0.93
C GLU A 386 -6.89 32.71 -1.25
N ALA A 387 -6.39 33.62 -0.40
CA ALA A 387 -5.06 34.19 -0.58
C ALA A 387 -3.97 33.12 -0.48
N THR A 388 -4.08 32.19 0.46
CA THR A 388 -3.09 31.12 0.70
C THR A 388 -3.07 30.11 -0.45
N ALA A 389 -4.23 29.74 -0.99
CA ALA A 389 -4.31 28.87 -2.17
C ALA A 389 -3.65 29.49 -3.40
N THR A 390 -3.57 30.81 -3.52
CA THR A 390 -2.87 31.45 -4.65
C THR A 390 -1.34 31.42 -4.50
N LEU A 391 -0.81 31.08 -3.32
CA LEU A 391 0.64 30.92 -3.13
C LEU A 391 1.16 29.68 -3.88
N PHE A 392 0.35 28.62 -3.88
CA PHE A 392 0.56 27.41 -4.65
C PHE A 392 -0.81 26.93 -5.14
N ASP A 393 -1.14 27.19 -6.40
CA ASP A 393 -2.51 26.94 -6.87
C ASP A 393 -2.85 25.45 -7.02
N GLY A 394 -1.82 24.59 -6.92
CA GLY A 394 -1.95 23.13 -6.94
C GLY A 394 -1.66 22.47 -8.28
N ASP A 395 -1.17 23.24 -9.26
CA ASP A 395 -0.56 22.70 -10.48
C ASP A 395 0.94 22.51 -10.27
N LEU A 396 1.44 21.27 -10.36
CA LEU A 396 2.87 20.94 -10.36
C LEU A 396 3.19 19.96 -11.49
N SER A 397 4.26 20.22 -12.21
CA SER A 397 4.85 19.34 -13.21
C SER A 397 6.34 19.19 -12.94
N MET A 398 6.84 17.96 -12.92
CA MET A 398 8.25 17.64 -12.75
C MET A 398 8.75 16.86 -13.95
N PHE A 399 9.94 17.20 -14.41
CA PHE A 399 10.55 16.66 -15.61
C PHE A 399 11.98 16.22 -15.30
N PHE A 400 12.33 15.02 -15.74
CA PHE A 400 13.70 14.54 -15.77
C PHE A 400 14.12 14.32 -17.22
N TYR A 401 15.14 15.05 -17.65
CA TYR A 401 15.49 15.18 -19.06
C TYR A 401 16.65 14.29 -19.47
N ASN A 402 17.74 14.31 -18.70
CA ASN A 402 18.97 13.58 -18.98
C ASN A 402 19.91 13.64 -17.77
N MET A 403 21.11 13.10 -17.89
CA MET A 403 22.23 13.37 -16.99
C MET A 403 23.32 14.14 -17.73
N LYS A 404 24.05 15.01 -17.02
CA LYS A 404 25.28 15.63 -17.55
C LYS A 404 26.43 15.42 -16.58
N GLU A 405 27.63 15.27 -17.13
CA GLU A 405 28.86 15.28 -16.35
C GLU A 405 29.24 16.74 -16.01
N VAL A 406 29.55 17.01 -14.75
CA VAL A 406 30.10 18.27 -14.25
C VAL A 406 31.34 18.01 -13.40
N GLU A 407 32.30 18.94 -13.44
CA GLU A 407 33.42 18.94 -12.49
C GLU A 407 32.97 19.62 -11.20
N VAL A 408 33.03 18.91 -10.08
CA VAL A 408 32.79 19.45 -8.74
C VAL A 408 34.09 19.40 -7.93
N THR A 409 34.35 20.46 -7.16
CA THR A 409 35.51 20.52 -6.26
C THR A 409 35.09 19.94 -4.91
N THR A 410 35.71 18.83 -4.51
CA THR A 410 35.45 18.15 -3.24
C THR A 410 36.68 18.22 -2.34
N LYS A 411 36.45 18.42 -1.03
CA LYS A 411 37.51 18.33 -0.02
C LYS A 411 37.80 16.87 0.28
N SER A 412 39.01 16.42 0.00
CA SER A 412 39.52 15.10 0.37
C SER A 412 40.34 15.20 1.64
N TYR A 413 40.08 14.29 2.57
CA TYR A 413 40.79 14.17 3.84
C TYR A 413 41.83 13.06 3.72
N GLY A 414 43.10 13.41 3.87
CA GLY A 414 44.22 12.47 3.90
C GLY A 414 45.03 12.64 5.18
N TYR A 415 46.03 11.78 5.37
CA TYR A 415 47.02 11.93 6.42
C TYR A 415 48.40 12.09 5.78
N ASP A 416 49.21 13.03 6.26
CA ASP A 416 50.60 13.15 5.83
C ASP A 416 51.50 12.08 6.47
N GLU A 417 52.80 12.13 6.20
CA GLU A 417 53.79 11.19 6.77
C GLU A 417 53.86 11.22 8.30
N ASN A 418 53.34 12.27 8.95
CA ASN A 418 53.28 12.43 10.40
C ASN A 418 51.91 12.06 10.98
N TYR A 419 50.99 11.51 10.17
CA TYR A 419 49.61 11.23 10.53
C TYR A 419 48.79 12.49 10.86
N GLU A 420 49.17 13.67 10.36
CA GLU A 420 48.38 14.88 10.47
C GLU A 420 47.35 14.96 9.34
N GLU A 421 46.12 15.37 9.67
CA GLU A 421 45.02 15.48 8.70
C GLU A 421 45.33 16.59 7.68
N THR A 422 45.42 16.22 6.41
CA THR A 422 45.61 17.14 5.29
C THR A 422 44.32 17.24 4.48
N VAL A 423 43.83 18.47 4.31
CA VAL A 423 42.67 18.76 3.47
C VAL A 423 43.18 19.19 2.10
N THR A 424 42.88 18.40 1.07
CA THR A 424 43.21 18.72 -0.32
C THR A 424 41.94 18.91 -1.13
N GLU A 425 41.90 19.97 -1.94
CA GLU A 425 40.80 20.18 -2.89
C GLU A 425 41.06 19.35 -4.14
N GLN A 426 40.14 18.43 -4.46
CA GLN A 426 40.21 17.61 -5.66
C GLN A 426 39.01 17.90 -6.55
N LYS A 427 39.25 18.07 -7.85
CA LYS A 427 38.18 18.13 -8.86
C LYS A 427 37.79 16.72 -9.25
N ILE A 428 36.55 16.34 -8.95
CA ILE A 428 35.99 15.05 -9.37
C ILE A 428 34.90 15.28 -10.41
N LYS A 429 34.84 14.39 -11.40
CA LYS A 429 33.75 14.36 -12.37
C LYS A 429 32.55 13.66 -11.74
N LYS A 430 31.42 14.36 -11.68
CA LYS A 430 30.17 13.86 -11.13
C LYS A 430 29.08 13.96 -12.18
N ASN A 431 28.26 12.93 -12.33
CA ASN A 431 27.07 13.01 -13.15
C ASN A 431 25.92 13.57 -12.32
N ILE A 432 25.26 14.61 -12.84
CA ILE A 432 24.11 15.25 -12.19
C ILE A 432 22.86 15.14 -13.07
N PRO A 433 21.67 14.97 -12.47
CA PRO A 433 20.43 14.92 -13.22
C PRO A 433 20.09 16.30 -13.79
N LEU A 434 19.62 16.36 -15.03
CA LEU A 434 19.00 17.53 -15.63
C LEU A 434 17.49 17.47 -15.42
N PHE A 435 16.95 18.45 -14.72
CA PHE A 435 15.54 18.42 -14.32
C PHE A 435 14.89 19.80 -14.31
N SER A 436 13.57 19.79 -14.24
CA SER A 436 12.81 20.96 -13.83
C SER A 436 11.57 20.61 -13.02
N ALA A 437 11.18 21.53 -12.15
CA ALA A 437 9.90 21.59 -11.50
C ALA A 437 9.22 22.89 -11.93
N VAL A 438 7.99 22.78 -12.43
CA VAL A 438 7.17 23.90 -12.88
C VAL A 438 5.88 23.85 -12.09
N PHE A 439 5.55 24.93 -11.39
CA PHE A 439 4.31 25.03 -10.64
C PHE A 439 3.67 26.40 -10.80
N THR A 440 2.42 26.53 -10.36
CA THR A 440 1.69 27.79 -10.48
C THR A 440 1.50 28.47 -9.13
N SER A 441 1.69 29.79 -9.14
CA SER A 441 1.53 30.68 -8.01
C SER A 441 0.91 31.98 -8.54
N THR A 442 -0.40 32.13 -8.36
CA THR A 442 -1.16 33.30 -8.84
C THR A 442 -1.18 34.46 -7.85
N HIS A 443 -0.57 34.30 -6.67
CA HIS A 443 -0.56 35.34 -5.65
C HIS A 443 0.13 36.61 -6.19
N PRO A 444 -0.51 37.79 -6.15
CA PRO A 444 -0.05 38.99 -6.86
C PRO A 444 1.38 39.44 -6.54
N THR A 445 1.80 39.34 -5.26
CA THR A 445 3.09 39.89 -4.81
C THR A 445 3.98 38.94 -4.00
N PHE A 446 3.47 37.80 -3.54
CA PHE A 446 4.18 36.99 -2.54
C PHE A 446 5.39 36.27 -3.14
N GLY A 447 5.25 35.66 -4.32
CA GLY A 447 6.38 35.04 -5.01
C GLY A 447 7.53 36.02 -5.25
N ASP A 448 7.21 37.26 -5.65
CA ASP A 448 8.22 38.31 -5.88
C ASP A 448 8.88 38.74 -4.55
N LYS A 449 8.12 38.83 -3.46
CA LYS A 449 8.65 39.10 -2.12
C LYS A 449 9.59 37.99 -1.62
N LEU A 450 9.27 36.71 -1.88
CA LEU A 450 10.14 35.59 -1.52
C LEU A 450 11.45 35.62 -2.31
N ILE A 451 11.39 35.91 -3.61
CA ILE A 451 12.58 36.08 -4.45
C ILE A 451 13.42 37.25 -3.92
N GLN A 452 12.82 38.41 -3.66
CA GLN A 452 13.51 39.57 -3.09
C GLN A 452 14.13 39.27 -1.72
N LEU A 453 13.44 38.50 -0.88
CA LEU A 453 13.98 38.05 0.40
C LEU A 453 15.22 37.16 0.19
N GLY A 454 15.16 36.21 -0.74
CA GLY A 454 16.28 35.35 -1.10
C GLY A 454 17.49 36.15 -1.59
N VAL A 455 17.27 37.17 -2.42
CA VAL A 455 18.33 38.09 -2.86
C VAL A 455 18.92 38.87 -1.68
N ARG A 456 18.07 39.46 -0.83
CA ARG A 456 18.50 40.23 0.35
C ARG A 456 19.28 39.37 1.36
N LYS A 457 18.92 38.09 1.48
CA LYS A 457 19.57 37.12 2.37
C LYS A 457 20.74 36.38 1.72
N GLN A 458 21.12 36.75 0.50
CA GLN A 458 22.24 36.15 -0.25
C GLN A 458 22.06 34.63 -0.46
N PHE A 459 20.82 34.17 -0.60
CA PHE A 459 20.49 32.82 -1.07
C PHE A 459 20.27 32.79 -2.58
N LEU A 460 19.87 33.92 -3.17
CA LEU A 460 19.62 34.07 -4.60
C LEU A 460 20.52 35.15 -5.20
N GLU A 461 21.13 34.85 -6.34
CA GLU A 461 21.90 35.80 -7.15
C GLU A 461 21.14 36.11 -8.45
N PRO A 462 20.82 37.39 -8.75
CA PRO A 462 20.18 37.76 -10.02
C PRO A 462 21.07 37.48 -11.24
N LYS A 463 20.52 36.78 -12.25
CA LYS A 463 21.17 36.45 -13.54
C LYS A 463 20.20 36.73 -14.70
N GLY A 464 19.95 38.02 -14.99
CA GLY A 464 18.98 38.42 -16.01
C GLY A 464 17.55 38.08 -15.59
N ASP A 465 16.85 37.29 -16.41
CA ASP A 465 15.46 36.85 -16.16
C ASP A 465 15.35 35.67 -15.16
N TYR A 466 16.47 35.23 -14.59
CA TYR A 466 16.57 34.11 -13.68
C TYR A 466 17.29 34.52 -12.39
N TYR A 467 17.09 33.75 -11.33
CA TYR A 467 17.80 33.86 -10.06
C TYR A 467 18.53 32.55 -9.77
N GLN A 468 19.85 32.59 -9.66
CA GLN A 468 20.67 31.44 -9.29
C GLN A 468 20.55 31.19 -7.78
N ILE A 469 20.37 29.93 -7.38
CA ILE A 469 20.44 29.51 -5.98
C ILE A 469 21.90 29.24 -5.61
N LEU A 470 22.41 29.97 -4.62
CA LEU A 470 23.77 29.81 -4.12
C LEU A 470 23.90 28.55 -3.25
N GLY A 471 25.05 27.86 -3.28
CA GLY A 471 25.28 26.65 -2.48
C GLY A 471 24.69 25.36 -3.09
N THR A 472 24.42 25.36 -4.40
CA THR A 472 23.83 24.21 -5.13
C THR A 472 24.82 23.52 -6.05
N GLU A 473 26.10 23.87 -5.98
CA GLU A 473 27.14 23.47 -6.94
C GLU A 473 27.25 21.94 -7.08
N ASP A 474 27.05 21.18 -6.00
CA ASP A 474 27.05 19.72 -5.97
C ASP A 474 25.94 19.05 -6.79
N TYR A 475 24.89 19.81 -7.14
CA TYR A 475 23.73 19.40 -7.94
C TYR A 475 23.66 20.17 -9.28
N GLY A 476 24.71 20.93 -9.59
CA GLY A 476 24.76 21.91 -10.67
C GLY A 476 24.07 23.21 -10.31
N THR A 477 24.32 24.26 -11.09
CA THR A 477 23.70 25.56 -10.87
C THR A 477 22.18 25.48 -11.03
N ILE A 478 21.45 25.63 -9.93
CA ILE A 478 19.98 25.67 -9.93
C ILE A 478 19.51 27.12 -10.09
N PHE A 479 18.49 27.31 -10.91
CA PHE A 479 17.87 28.59 -11.19
C PHE A 479 16.38 28.55 -10.82
N ILE A 480 15.89 29.70 -10.36
CA ILE A 480 14.47 29.99 -10.18
C ILE A 480 14.08 31.09 -11.16
N LYS A 481 12.93 30.92 -11.81
CA LYS A 481 12.27 31.97 -12.59
C LYS A 481 10.80 32.03 -12.22
N LYS A 482 10.29 33.23 -12.00
CA LYS A 482 8.85 33.50 -11.93
C LYS A 482 8.44 34.32 -13.15
N ASP A 483 7.49 33.81 -13.91
CA ASP A 483 6.92 34.45 -15.09
C ASP A 483 5.39 34.39 -15.00
N LYS A 484 4.79 35.56 -14.73
CA LYS A 484 3.36 35.69 -14.39
C LYS A 484 2.97 34.74 -13.25
N ASP A 485 2.09 33.79 -13.55
CA ASP A 485 1.53 32.82 -12.62
C ASP A 485 2.38 31.55 -12.50
N VAL A 486 3.52 31.45 -13.19
CA VAL A 486 4.32 30.22 -13.26
C VAL A 486 5.67 30.43 -12.62
N VAL A 487 6.07 29.48 -11.77
CA VAL A 487 7.39 29.40 -11.17
C VAL A 487 8.09 28.15 -11.67
N ILE A 488 9.35 28.31 -12.05
CA ILE A 488 10.21 27.27 -12.61
C ILE A 488 11.43 27.16 -11.73
N ILE A 489 11.76 25.94 -11.32
CA ILE A 489 13.00 25.59 -10.63
C ILE A 489 13.71 24.56 -11.49
N THR A 490 14.95 24.81 -11.90
CA THR A 490 15.63 23.98 -12.89
C THR A 490 17.15 24.17 -12.86
N ASN A 491 17.90 23.18 -13.30
CA ASN A 491 19.36 23.28 -13.49
C ASN A 491 19.79 23.22 -14.97
N THR A 492 18.85 23.39 -15.90
CA THR A 492 19.08 23.50 -17.35
C THR A 492 18.10 24.50 -17.96
N GLN A 493 18.48 25.19 -19.02
CA GLN A 493 17.55 26.05 -19.78
C GLN A 493 17.21 25.46 -21.15
N ASP A 494 17.92 24.40 -21.57
CA ASP A 494 17.92 23.89 -22.95
C ASP A 494 16.62 23.19 -23.33
N TYR A 495 15.85 22.75 -22.33
CA TYR A 495 14.64 21.95 -22.53
C TYR A 495 13.35 22.77 -22.49
N PHE A 496 13.42 24.08 -22.24
CA PHE A 496 12.23 24.94 -22.26
C PHE A 496 12.06 25.57 -23.63
N ASN A 497 10.86 25.46 -24.20
CA ASN A 497 10.48 26.20 -25.40
C ASN A 497 9.00 26.61 -25.32
N THR A 498 8.51 27.38 -26.31
CA THR A 498 7.22 28.08 -26.40
C THR A 498 5.91 27.26 -26.17
N GLY A 499 5.97 26.02 -25.66
CA GLY A 499 4.83 25.17 -25.33
C GLY A 499 4.15 24.56 -26.56
N LYS A 500 4.86 24.51 -27.69
CA LYS A 500 4.34 24.12 -29.01
C LYS A 500 4.84 22.76 -29.50
N GLY A 501 5.81 22.15 -28.85
CA GLY A 501 6.31 20.83 -29.20
C GLY A 501 5.27 19.71 -29.07
N THR A 502 5.63 18.55 -29.62
CA THR A 502 4.77 17.37 -29.69
C THR A 502 4.40 16.86 -28.30
N PHE A 503 5.36 16.82 -27.37
CA PHE A 503 5.12 16.36 -26.01
C PHE A 503 4.10 17.24 -25.27
N SER A 504 4.21 18.57 -25.37
CA SER A 504 3.24 19.50 -24.75
C SER A 504 1.80 19.22 -25.20
N LYS A 505 1.58 18.86 -26.48
CA LYS A 505 0.25 18.49 -27.00
C LYS A 505 -0.26 17.17 -26.41
N GLU A 506 0.61 16.16 -26.31
CA GLU A 506 0.28 14.87 -25.70
C GLU A 506 -0.07 15.03 -24.22
N ALA A 507 0.76 15.74 -23.46
CA ALA A 507 0.55 16.01 -22.04
C ALA A 507 -0.75 16.79 -21.80
N LYS A 508 -1.04 17.83 -22.61
CA LYS A 508 -2.33 18.56 -22.56
C LYS A 508 -3.54 17.64 -22.75
N LYS A 509 -3.44 16.64 -23.64
CA LYS A 509 -4.52 15.68 -23.90
C LYS A 509 -4.76 14.77 -22.69
N ALA A 510 -3.69 14.26 -22.07
CA ALA A 510 -3.77 13.44 -20.86
C ALA A 510 -4.32 14.23 -19.66
N LEU A 511 -3.72 15.40 -19.37
CA LEU A 511 -4.09 16.27 -18.25
C LEU A 511 -5.45 16.97 -18.40
N LYS A 512 -6.10 16.84 -19.57
CA LYS A 512 -7.50 17.25 -19.74
C LYS A 512 -8.44 16.29 -18.99
N LYS A 513 -8.11 15.00 -18.97
CA LYS A 513 -8.92 13.92 -18.37
C LYS A 513 -8.46 13.58 -16.96
N ASN A 514 -7.16 13.71 -16.71
CA ASN A 514 -6.52 13.23 -15.50
C ASN A 514 -6.04 14.40 -14.64
N TYR A 515 -6.17 14.29 -13.32
CA TYR A 515 -5.58 15.25 -12.40
C TYR A 515 -4.15 14.85 -12.05
N ILE A 516 -3.81 13.57 -12.10
CA ILE A 516 -2.44 13.05 -12.06
C ILE A 516 -2.15 12.32 -13.37
N PHE A 517 -0.99 12.60 -13.95
CA PHE A 517 -0.45 11.81 -15.04
C PHE A 517 1.07 11.81 -14.95
N GLY A 518 1.68 10.66 -15.19
CA GLY A 518 3.09 10.61 -15.44
C GLY A 518 3.54 9.35 -16.15
N LYS A 519 4.80 9.42 -16.59
CA LYS A 519 5.41 8.43 -17.45
C LYS A 519 6.90 8.35 -17.14
N PHE A 520 7.43 7.14 -17.05
CA PHE A 520 8.85 6.84 -16.82
C PHE A 520 9.36 5.90 -17.91
N ASN A 521 10.28 6.35 -18.75
CA ASN A 521 10.85 5.53 -19.83
C ASN A 521 11.98 4.65 -19.30
N ILE A 522 11.69 3.39 -18.99
CA ILE A 522 12.63 2.43 -18.42
C ILE A 522 13.82 2.24 -19.37
N ALA A 523 13.55 2.06 -20.67
CA ALA A 523 14.58 1.79 -21.65
C ALA A 523 15.58 2.95 -21.79
N GLU A 524 15.08 4.17 -21.93
CA GLU A 524 15.94 5.35 -22.03
C GLU A 524 16.66 5.67 -20.72
N LEU A 525 16.00 5.50 -19.56
CA LEU A 525 16.63 5.65 -18.25
C LEU A 525 17.78 4.66 -18.06
N SER A 526 17.60 3.41 -18.49
CA SER A 526 18.66 2.40 -18.45
C SER A 526 19.85 2.80 -19.33
N ASN A 527 19.61 3.38 -20.52
CA ASN A 527 20.68 3.84 -21.40
C ASN A 527 21.45 5.03 -20.82
N VAL A 528 20.75 5.97 -20.17
CA VAL A 528 21.38 7.13 -19.53
C VAL A 528 22.19 6.70 -18.31
N TYR A 529 21.64 5.81 -17.47
CA TYR A 529 22.37 5.26 -16.32
C TYR A 529 23.61 4.49 -16.75
N ALA A 530 23.55 3.69 -17.84
CA ALA A 530 24.68 2.94 -18.38
C ALA A 530 25.90 3.80 -18.72
N ASN A 531 25.67 5.04 -19.11
CA ASN A 531 26.71 6.00 -19.50
C ASN A 531 27.15 6.91 -18.34
N SER A 532 26.65 6.67 -17.12
CA SER A 532 27.01 7.43 -15.94
C SER A 532 28.23 6.85 -15.21
N SER A 533 28.95 7.72 -14.50
CA SER A 533 30.07 7.38 -13.61
C SER A 533 29.65 6.54 -12.39
N GLU A 534 28.35 6.46 -12.11
CA GLU A 534 27.77 5.71 -10.98
C GLU A 534 27.29 4.31 -11.38
N ALA A 535 27.45 3.93 -12.65
CA ALA A 535 27.05 2.63 -13.17
C ALA A 535 27.93 1.52 -12.59
N THR A 536 27.34 0.61 -11.81
CA THR A 536 27.98 -0.66 -11.48
C THR A 536 27.49 -1.75 -12.42
N LYS A 537 28.36 -2.71 -12.76
CA LYS A 537 28.01 -3.83 -13.66
C LYS A 537 26.75 -4.56 -13.18
N ALA A 538 26.66 -4.88 -11.88
CA ALA A 538 25.51 -5.58 -11.31
C ALA A 538 24.19 -4.80 -11.45
N LYS A 539 24.19 -3.49 -11.15
CA LYS A 539 22.99 -2.65 -11.30
C LYS A 539 22.61 -2.47 -12.77
N LEU A 540 23.60 -2.28 -13.63
CA LEU A 540 23.38 -2.12 -15.07
C LEU A 540 22.78 -3.39 -15.69
N ASP A 541 23.29 -4.56 -15.35
CA ASP A 541 22.77 -5.83 -15.86
C ASP A 541 21.30 -6.04 -15.43
N LYS A 542 20.96 -5.69 -14.19
CA LYS A 542 19.58 -5.73 -13.67
C LYS A 542 18.66 -4.75 -14.42
N MET A 543 19.09 -3.49 -14.59
CA MET A 543 18.31 -2.49 -15.32
C MET A 543 18.12 -2.84 -16.80
N LYS A 544 19.17 -3.37 -17.46
CA LYS A 544 19.08 -3.82 -18.85
C LYS A 544 18.06 -4.94 -19.03
N ARG A 545 18.04 -5.94 -18.15
CA ARG A 545 17.03 -7.01 -18.20
C ARG A 545 15.60 -6.48 -18.08
N VAL A 546 15.36 -5.51 -17.19
CA VAL A 546 14.04 -4.87 -17.08
C VAL A 546 13.70 -4.06 -18.34
N ALA A 547 14.66 -3.28 -18.86
CA ALA A 547 14.49 -2.50 -20.10
C ALA A 547 14.32 -3.36 -21.37
N GLU A 548 14.84 -4.59 -21.36
CA GLU A 548 14.64 -5.56 -22.43
C GLU A 548 13.21 -6.09 -22.49
N GLU A 549 12.47 -6.09 -21.38
CA GLU A 549 11.08 -6.57 -21.30
C GLU A 549 10.06 -5.41 -21.30
N PHE A 550 10.42 -4.22 -20.78
CA PHE A 550 9.50 -3.10 -20.63
C PHE A 550 10.03 -1.79 -21.18
N ILE A 551 9.18 -1.07 -21.90
CA ILE A 551 9.50 0.26 -22.47
C ILE A 551 9.38 1.31 -21.38
N ASP A 552 8.22 1.36 -20.73
CA ASP A 552 7.86 2.44 -19.83
C ASP A 552 6.78 2.04 -18.83
N VAL A 553 6.69 2.85 -17.77
CA VAL A 553 5.59 2.83 -16.80
C VAL A 553 4.79 4.11 -16.98
N THR A 554 3.48 3.98 -17.08
CA THR A 554 2.53 5.09 -17.08
C THR A 554 1.67 5.00 -15.81
N PHE A 555 1.43 6.12 -15.14
CA PHE A 555 0.48 6.20 -14.05
C PHE A 555 -0.46 7.37 -14.25
N GLU A 556 -1.75 7.17 -14.00
CA GLU A 556 -2.74 8.22 -14.20
C GLU A 556 -3.93 8.09 -13.26
N SER A 557 -4.57 9.22 -12.96
CA SER A 557 -5.80 9.22 -12.18
C SER A 557 -6.80 10.26 -12.73
N PRO A 558 -8.05 9.84 -13.04
CA PRO A 558 -9.07 10.72 -13.61
C PRO A 558 -9.46 11.87 -12.68
N LYS A 559 -9.79 13.03 -13.25
CA LYS A 559 -10.25 14.23 -12.50
C LYS A 559 -11.57 14.06 -11.76
N LYS A 560 -12.37 13.09 -12.18
CA LYS A 560 -13.71 12.87 -11.66
C LYS A 560 -13.77 11.48 -11.06
N LEU A 561 -14.46 11.40 -9.93
CA LEU A 561 -14.80 10.13 -9.33
C LEU A 561 -15.93 9.48 -10.13
N ILE A 562 -16.01 8.15 -10.07
CA ILE A 562 -17.10 7.37 -10.63
C ILE A 562 -17.72 6.60 -9.47
N ASP A 563 -19.01 6.82 -9.19
CA ASP A 563 -19.73 6.15 -8.09
C ASP A 563 -18.98 6.25 -6.73
N ASN A 564 -18.51 7.44 -6.38
CA ASN A 564 -17.71 7.73 -5.18
C ASN A 564 -16.34 7.02 -5.14
N LYS A 565 -15.85 6.52 -6.27
CA LYS A 565 -14.57 5.84 -6.39
C LYS A 565 -13.54 6.69 -7.12
N LEU A 566 -12.35 6.75 -6.55
CA LEU A 566 -11.16 7.30 -7.19
C LEU A 566 -10.31 6.15 -7.72
N ILE A 567 -9.81 6.28 -8.95
CA ILE A 567 -9.08 5.22 -9.63
C ILE A 567 -7.66 5.71 -9.89
N PHE A 568 -6.66 4.95 -9.44
CA PHE A 568 -5.26 5.10 -9.83
C PHE A 568 -4.90 3.96 -10.77
N GLU A 569 -4.63 4.28 -12.03
CA GLU A 569 -4.18 3.33 -13.03
C GLU A 569 -2.64 3.33 -13.05
N PHE A 570 -2.04 2.15 -12.92
CA PHE A 570 -0.62 1.90 -13.13
C PHE A 570 -0.46 0.92 -14.29
N LYS A 571 0.27 1.30 -15.33
CA LYS A 571 0.46 0.51 -16.54
C LYS A 571 1.95 0.30 -16.82
N LEU A 572 2.34 -0.95 -16.98
CA LEU A 572 3.66 -1.37 -17.38
C LEU A 572 3.60 -1.86 -18.83
N ASN A 573 4.21 -1.09 -19.75
CA ASN A 573 4.14 -1.35 -21.18
C ASN A 573 5.31 -2.23 -21.64
N ALA A 574 5.01 -3.33 -22.32
CA ALA A 574 6.01 -4.28 -22.80
C ALA A 574 6.78 -3.73 -24.00
N SER A 575 8.08 -4.05 -24.07
CA SER A 575 8.94 -3.80 -25.24
C SER A 575 8.86 -4.92 -26.26
N LYS A 576 8.61 -6.15 -25.78
CA LYS A 576 8.51 -7.38 -26.56
C LYS A 576 7.06 -7.81 -26.65
N SER A 577 6.48 -7.74 -27.84
CA SER A 577 5.11 -8.19 -28.09
C SER A 577 4.99 -9.71 -28.32
N ASP A 578 6.12 -10.41 -28.46
CA ASP A 578 6.18 -11.85 -28.74
C ASP A 578 6.19 -12.72 -27.47
N LYS A 579 6.70 -12.19 -26.34
CA LYS A 579 6.63 -12.85 -25.04
C LYS A 579 5.34 -12.49 -24.32
N ASN A 580 4.71 -13.46 -23.67
CA ASN A 580 3.48 -13.23 -22.93
C ASN A 580 3.67 -12.28 -21.73
N ILE A 581 2.82 -11.26 -21.58
CA ILE A 581 2.96 -10.24 -20.52
C ILE A 581 2.96 -10.85 -19.11
N ILE A 582 2.19 -11.91 -18.85
CA ILE A 582 2.14 -12.54 -17.51
C ILE A 582 3.51 -13.13 -17.20
N LEU A 583 4.13 -13.81 -18.16
CA LEU A 583 5.48 -14.34 -18.00
C LEU A 583 6.50 -13.22 -17.79
N GLN A 584 6.44 -12.14 -18.58
CA GLN A 584 7.30 -10.96 -18.39
C GLN A 584 7.19 -10.37 -16.97
N THR A 585 5.97 -10.29 -16.42
CA THR A 585 5.77 -9.79 -15.05
C THR A 585 6.33 -10.75 -13.99
N LEU A 586 6.34 -12.06 -14.26
CA LEU A 586 6.99 -13.04 -13.39
C LEU A 586 8.52 -12.93 -13.46
N ASP A 587 9.10 -12.67 -14.64
CA ASP A 587 10.54 -12.40 -14.78
C ASP A 587 10.93 -11.15 -14.00
N LEU A 588 10.11 -10.09 -14.05
CA LEU A 588 10.32 -8.88 -13.26
C LEU A 588 10.31 -9.17 -11.76
N ALA A 589 9.31 -9.91 -11.29
CA ALA A 589 9.22 -10.29 -9.88
C ALA A 589 10.43 -11.13 -9.45
N GLU A 590 10.91 -12.03 -10.30
CA GLU A 590 12.12 -12.79 -10.06
C GLU A 590 13.34 -11.89 -9.93
N GLU A 591 13.51 -10.96 -10.86
CA GLU A 591 14.63 -10.01 -10.88
C GLU A 591 14.62 -9.09 -9.66
N LEU A 592 13.45 -8.69 -9.17
CA LEU A 592 13.33 -7.89 -7.94
C LEU A 592 13.69 -8.68 -6.67
N THR A 593 13.54 -10.01 -6.68
CA THR A 593 13.90 -10.88 -5.55
C THR A 593 15.37 -11.33 -5.53
N LYS A 594 16.12 -11.07 -6.61
CA LYS A 594 17.58 -11.24 -6.70
C LYS A 594 18.27 -9.95 -6.28
#